data_AF-A0A934N1F9-F1
#
_entry.id   AF-A0A934N1F9-F1
#
_cell.length_a   1.000
_cell.length_b   1.000
_cell.length_c   1.000
_cell.angle_alpha   90.00
_cell.angle_beta   90.00
_cell.angle_gamma   90.00
#
_symmetry.space_group_name_H-M   'P 1'
#
loop_
_entity.id
_entity.type
_entity.pdbx_description
1 polymer ?
#
loop_
_entity_poly.entity_id
_entity_poly.type
_entity_poly.pdbx_seq_one_letter_code
_entity_poly.pdbx_strand_id
1 'polypeptide(L)' 'MKENVFDYSNDVLSQKEVNECCQAHISSYFTVGKQLTVERVGSDSEKALMHGFIDACRAWANSEHPKPKDLYTIKPE' A
#
# COMPACT_ATOMS: atom_id res chain seq x y z
N MET A 1 16.04 5.52 30.87
CA MET A 1 15.73 4.92 29.56
C MET A 1 15.90 6.00 28.51
N LYS A 2 16.89 5.90 27.62
CA LYS A 2 16.91 6.72 26.41
C LYS A 2 16.10 5.96 25.37
N GLU A 3 14.95 6.51 25.00
CA GLU A 3 14.18 6.00 23.87
C GLU A 3 15.06 6.18 22.63
N ASN A 4 15.59 5.07 22.11
CA ASN A 4 16.16 5.04 20.78
C ASN A 4 15.01 5.25 19.81
N VAL A 5 14.71 6.51 19.51
CA VAL A 5 13.93 6.87 18.33
C VAL A 5 14.80 6.47 17.14
N PHE A 6 14.57 5.26 16.62
CA PHE A 6 15.21 4.82 15.39
C PHE A 6 14.72 5.74 14.28
N ASP A 7 15.59 6.64 13.85
CA ASP A 7 15.36 7.53 12.74
C ASP A 7 15.52 6.75 11.43
N TYR A 8 14.42 6.17 10.95
CA TYR A 8 14.36 5.49 9.64
C TYR A 8 14.35 6.48 8.46
N SER A 9 14.68 7.77 8.67
CA SER A 9 14.73 8.75 7.58
C SER A 9 15.80 8.45 6.52
N ASN A 10 16.77 7.58 6.84
CA ASN A 10 17.92 7.27 5.98
C ASN A 10 17.91 5.88 5.36
N ASP A 11 16.95 5.01 5.71
CA ASP A 11 16.86 3.71 5.06
C ASP A 11 16.13 3.88 3.73
N VAL A 12 16.90 4.13 2.68
CA VAL A 12 16.43 3.98 1.30
C VAL A 12 16.05 2.52 1.13
N LEU A 13 14.75 2.23 1.19
CA LEU A 13 14.24 0.90 0.91
C LEU A 13 14.72 0.48 -0.49
N SER A 14 15.21 -0.75 -0.59
CA SER A 14 15.40 -1.37 -1.89
C SER A 14 14.06 -1.47 -2.63
N GLN A 15 14.09 -1.51 -3.96
CA GLN A 15 12.87 -1.68 -4.76
C GLN A 15 12.07 -2.93 -4.34
N LYS A 16 12.78 -3.98 -3.89
CA LYS A 16 12.15 -5.20 -3.38
C LYS A 16 11.34 -4.91 -2.12
N GLU A 17 11.93 -4.24 -1.13
CA GLU A 17 11.25 -3.89 0.12
C GLU A 17 10.07 -2.95 -0.13
N VAL A 18 10.22 -1.96 -1.02
CA VAL A 18 9.12 -1.07 -1.45
C VAL A 18 7.95 -1.89 -1.99
N ASN A 19 8.23 -2.84 -2.88
CA ASN A 19 7.19 -3.68 -3.46
C ASN A 19 6.54 -4.60 -2.41
N GLU A 20 7.32 -5.18 -1.50
CA GLU A 20 6.81 -6.01 -0.41
C GLU A 20 5.91 -5.22 0.54
N CYS A 21 6.30 -4.01 0.93
CA CYS A 21 5.48 -3.10 1.73
C CYS A 21 4.17 -2.74 1.02
N CYS A 22 4.25 -2.38 -0.27
CA CYS A 22 3.08 -2.07 -1.10
C CYS A 22 2.09 -3.25 -1.12
N GLN A 23 2.57 -4.46 -1.40
CA GLN A 23 1.74 -5.66 -1.45
C GLN A 23 1.14 -6.03 -0.09
N ALA A 24 1.92 -5.90 0.99
CA ALA A 24 1.43 -6.14 2.34
C ALA A 24 0.32 -5.14 2.72
N HIS A 25 0.50 -3.87 2.39
CA HIS A 25 -0.51 -2.84 2.66
C HIS A 25 -1.79 -3.07 1.85
N ILE A 26 -1.68 -3.36 0.55
CA ILE A 26 -2.83 -3.74 -0.28
C ILE A 26 -3.58 -4.93 0.33
N SER A 27 -2.84 -5.98 0.71
CA SER A 27 -3.40 -7.22 1.26
C SER A 27 -4.08 -7.03 2.62
N SER A 28 -3.71 -5.99 3.38
CA SER A 28 -4.33 -5.68 4.68
C SER A 28 -5.77 -5.15 4.55
N TYR A 29 -6.10 -4.48 3.45
CA TYR A 29 -7.46 -3.98 3.17
C TYR A 29 -8.23 -4.87 2.18
N PHE A 30 -7.52 -5.39 1.19
CA PHE A 30 -8.04 -6.24 0.12
C PHE A 30 -7.18 -7.50 -0.01
N THR A 31 -7.50 -8.52 0.78
CA THR A 31 -6.92 -9.85 0.60
C THR A 31 -7.19 -10.36 -0.82
N VAL A 32 -6.33 -11.23 -1.35
CA VAL A 32 -6.50 -11.76 -2.72
C VAL A 32 -7.90 -12.36 -2.95
N GLY A 33 -8.44 -13.09 -1.98
CA GLY A 33 -9.80 -13.62 -2.07
C GLY A 33 -10.89 -12.54 -2.13
N LYS A 34 -10.72 -11.43 -1.39
CA LYS A 34 -11.61 -10.27 -1.46
C LYS A 34 -11.50 -9.58 -2.82
N GLN A 35 -10.30 -9.40 -3.36
CA GLN A 35 -10.10 -8.83 -4.69
C GLN A 35 -10.81 -9.64 -5.76
N LEU A 36 -10.61 -10.95 -5.79
CA LEU A 36 -11.30 -11.86 -6.73
C LEU A 36 -12.82 -11.82 -6.59
N THR A 37 -13.32 -11.65 -5.37
CA THR A 37 -14.76 -11.54 -5.10
C THR A 37 -15.31 -10.22 -5.65
N VAL A 38 -14.65 -9.10 -5.38
CA VAL A 38 -15.03 -7.77 -5.91
C VAL A 38 -14.99 -7.76 -7.44
N GLU A 39 -13.98 -8.36 -8.06
CA GLU A 39 -13.93 -8.51 -9.52
C GLU A 39 -15.13 -9.28 -10.07
N ARG A 40 -15.46 -10.41 -9.44
CA ARG A 40 -16.49 -11.34 -9.94
C ARG A 40 -17.90 -10.81 -9.73
N VAL A 41 -18.21 -10.24 -8.57
CA VAL A 41 -19.59 -9.91 -8.16
C VAL A 41 -19.75 -8.51 -7.57
N GLY A 42 -18.68 -7.75 -7.39
CA GLY A 42 -18.74 -6.40 -6.85
C GLY A 42 -19.45 -5.44 -7.79
N SER A 43 -20.11 -4.44 -7.21
CA SER A 43 -20.62 -3.28 -7.92
C SER A 43 -19.50 -2.46 -8.57
N ASP A 44 -19.85 -1.65 -9.56
CA ASP A 44 -18.88 -0.76 -10.21
C ASP A 44 -18.20 0.19 -9.20
N SER A 45 -18.94 0.64 -8.18
CA SER A 45 -18.40 1.45 -7.09
C SER A 45 -17.37 0.70 -6.24
N GLU A 46 -17.63 -0.58 -5.91
CA GLU A 46 -16.69 -1.38 -5.12
C GLU A 46 -15.41 -1.69 -5.90
N LYS A 47 -15.55 -1.95 -7.20
CA LYS A 47 -14.42 -2.15 -8.12
C LYS A 47 -13.59 -0.87 -8.23
N ALA A 48 -14.24 0.27 -8.48
CA ALA A 48 -13.58 1.56 -8.59
C ALA A 48 -12.81 1.93 -7.30
N LEU A 49 -13.42 1.70 -6.12
CA LEU A 49 -12.77 1.93 -4.84
C LEU A 49 -11.54 1.03 -4.64
N MET A 50 -11.67 -0.27 -4.97
CA MET A 50 -10.56 -1.21 -4.87
C MET A 50 -9.41 -0.85 -5.83
N HIS A 51 -9.73 -0.57 -7.10
CA HIS A 51 -8.74 -0.18 -8.10
C HIS A 51 -8.06 1.12 -7.72
N GLY A 52 -8.83 2.14 -7.34
CA GLY A 52 -8.27 3.44 -6.93
C GLY A 52 -7.30 3.31 -5.75
N PHE A 53 -7.64 2.48 -4.76
CA PHE A 53 -6.74 2.20 -3.64
C PHE A 53 -5.46 1.47 -4.07
N ILE A 54 -5.58 0.42 -4.90
CA ILE A 54 -4.42 -0.34 -5.41
C ILE A 54 -3.52 0.58 -6.25
N ASP A 55 -4.09 1.40 -7.11
CA ASP A 55 -3.36 2.33 -7.97
C ASP A 55 -2.62 3.38 -7.16
N ALA A 56 -3.23 3.92 -6.11
CA ALA A 56 -2.55 4.84 -5.19
C ALA A 56 -1.35 4.16 -4.49
N CYS A 57 -1.51 2.92 -4.02
CA CYS A 57 -0.40 2.17 -3.41
C CYS A 57 0.74 1.91 -4.41
N ARG A 58 0.40 1.62 -5.66
CA ARG A 58 1.39 1.40 -6.73
C ARG A 58 2.06 2.70 -7.16
N ALA A 59 1.34 3.81 -7.18
CA ALA A 59 1.90 5.13 -7.44
C ALA A 59 2.94 5.50 -6.37
N TRP A 60 2.66 5.20 -5.10
CA TRP A 60 3.67 5.33 -4.04
C TRP A 60 4.91 4.47 -4.31
N ALA A 61 4.73 3.18 -4.63
CA ALA A 61 5.84 2.25 -4.86
C ALA A 61 6.73 2.62 -6.06
N ASN A 62 6.17 3.34 -7.03
CA ASN A 62 6.87 3.82 -8.23
C ASN A 62 7.39 5.26 -8.11
N SER A 63 7.23 5.91 -6.96
CA SER A 63 7.76 7.26 -6.73
C SER A 63 9.29 7.26 -6.64
N GLU A 64 9.93 8.41 -6.87
CA GLU A 64 11.39 8.53 -6.87
C GLU A 64 12.00 8.23 -5.49
N HIS A 65 11.28 8.58 -4.42
CA HIS A 65 11.72 8.39 -3.03
C HIS A 65 10.53 7.92 -2.16
N PRO A 66 10.12 6.65 -2.26
CA PRO A 66 8.97 6.12 -1.53
C PRO A 66 9.27 6.09 -0.03
N LYS A 67 8.59 6.93 0.74
CA LYS A 67 8.74 6.93 2.21
C LYS A 67 7.73 5.97 2.83
N PRO A 68 8.15 5.04 3.69
CA PRO A 68 7.24 4.06 4.30
C PRO A 68 6.03 4.68 4.99
N LYS A 69 6.24 5.81 5.69
CA LYS A 69 5.16 6.52 6.39
C LYS A 69 4.04 7.00 5.46
N ASP A 70 4.37 7.35 4.21
CA ASP A 70 3.41 7.89 3.25
C ASP A 70 2.47 6.77 2.75
N LEU A 71 2.94 5.52 2.68
CA LEU A 71 2.12 4.36 2.31
C LEU A 71 0.93 4.20 3.27
N TYR A 72 1.17 4.31 4.58
CA TYR A 72 0.14 4.10 5.60
C TYR A 72 -0.90 5.22 5.66
N THR A 73 -0.66 6.34 4.96
CA THR A 73 -1.66 7.40 4.77
C THR A 73 -2.68 7.05 3.69
N ILE A 74 -2.31 6.16 2.75
CA ILE A 74 -3.18 5.71 1.67
C ILE A 74 -4.19 4.73 2.24
N LYS A 75 -5.48 5.06 2.11
CA LYS A 75 -6.61 4.24 2.57
C LYS A 75 -7.65 4.15 1.45
N PRO A 76 -8.50 3.11 1.45
CA PRO A 76 -9.65 3.06 0.57
C PRO A 76 -10.67 4.13 1.02
N GLU A 77 -11.05 5.04 0.14
CA GLU A 77 -12.06 6.09 0.35
C GLU A 77 -13.22 5.96 -0.63
#